data_AF-A0A967TIU2-F1
#
_entry.id   AF-A0A967TIU2-F1
#
_cell.length_a   1.000
_cell.length_b   1.000
_cell.length_c   1.000
_cell.angle_alpha   90.00
_cell.angle_beta   90.00
_cell.angle_gamma   90.00
#
_symmetry.space_group_name_H-M   'P 1'
#
loop_
_entity.id
_entity.type
_entity.pdbx_description
1 polymer ?
#
loop_
_entity_poly.entity_id
_entity_poly.type
_entity_poly.pdbx_seq_one_letter_code
_entity_poly.pdbx_strand_id
1 'polypeptide(L)' 'LGTHVTLGIAKKHRARFLLASTSEVYGDPQVHPQPEDYWGNVNPVGPRGVYDEAKRFAEAMTMAY' A
#
# COMPACT_ATOMS: atom_id res chain seq x y z
N LEU A 1 7.74 -4.52 7.37
CA LEU A 1 9.22 -4.34 7.33
C LEU A 1 9.84 -4.70 5.98
N GLY A 2 9.37 -5.73 5.26
CA GLY A 2 9.95 -6.13 3.95
C GLY A 2 10.08 -4.97 2.95
N THR A 3 9.03 -4.18 2.76
CA THR A 3 9.04 -2.99 1.87
C THR A 3 10.12 -1.98 2.25
N HIS A 4 10.34 -1.72 3.54
CA HIS A 4 11.38 -0.80 4.01
C HIS A 4 12.79 -1.28 3.61
N VAL A 5 13.04 -2.57 3.80
CA VAL A 5 14.32 -3.18 3.46
C VAL A 5 14.58 -3.11 1.96
N THR A 6 13.59 -3.44 1.13
CA THR A 6 13.73 -3.43 -0.32
C THR A 6 13.84 -2.02 -0.90
N LEU A 7 13.14 -1.05 -0.32
CA LEU A 7 13.34 0.38 -0.61
C LEU A 7 14.77 0.83 -0.27
N GLY A 8 15.32 0.39 0.87
CA GLY A 8 16.72 0.66 1.24
C GLY A 8 17.72 0.08 0.26
N ILE A 9 17.50 -1.16 -0.21
CA ILE A 9 18.31 -1.78 -1.26
C ILE A 9 18.20 -0.98 -2.57
N ALA A 10 16.99 -0.62 -2.98
CA ALA A 10 16.78 0.16 -4.20
C ALA A 10 17.49 1.52 -4.13
N LYS A 11 17.38 2.24 -3.01
CA LYS A 11 18.07 3.52 -2.76
C LYS A 11 19.59 3.37 -2.80
N LYS A 12 20.13 2.34 -2.14
CA LYS A 12 21.58 2.05 -2.13
C LYS A 12 22.12 1.82 -3.55
N HIS A 13 21.37 1.16 -4.40
CA HIS A 13 21.79 0.81 -5.77
C HIS A 13 21.25 1.74 -6.86
N ARG A 14 20.56 2.84 -6.49
CA ARG A 14 19.88 3.75 -7.44
C ARG A 14 18.96 3.00 -8.41
N ALA A 15 18.30 1.96 -7.93
CA ALA A 15 17.38 1.15 -8.71
C ALA A 15 15.98 1.77 -8.71
N ARG A 16 15.23 1.53 -9.79
CA ARG A 16 13.78 1.79 -9.79
C ARG A 16 13.08 0.77 -8.90
N PHE A 17 12.13 1.24 -8.10
CA PHE A 17 11.30 0.42 -7.25
C PHE A 17 9.85 0.47 -7.74
N LEU A 18 9.22 -0.69 -7.92
CA LEU A 18 7.81 -0.80 -8.26
C LEU A 18 7.12 -1.60 -7.17
N LEU A 19 6.16 -0.99 -6.48
CA LEU A 19 5.34 -1.68 -5.50
C LEU A 19 4.14 -2.31 -6.19
N ALA A 20 4.02 -3.64 -6.11
CA ALA A 20 2.78 -4.33 -6.46
C ALA A 20 1.77 -4.18 -5.30
N SER A 21 0.94 -3.15 -5.37
CA SER A 21 -0.18 -2.95 -4.44
C SER A 21 -1.40 -3.80 -4.85
N THR A 22 -2.60 -3.46 -4.39
CA THR A 22 -3.82 -4.25 -4.57
C THR A 22 -5.06 -3.37 -4.44
N SER A 23 -6.17 -3.76 -5.06
CA SER A 23 -7.48 -3.11 -4.88
C SER A 23 -7.99 -3.19 -3.44
N GLU A 24 -7.46 -4.09 -2.60
CA GLU A 24 -7.85 -4.18 -1.19
C GLU A 24 -7.53 -2.91 -0.39
N VAL A 25 -6.65 -2.02 -0.89
CA VAL A 25 -6.43 -0.70 -0.26
C VAL A 25 -7.69 0.16 -0.30
N TYR A 26 -8.63 -0.12 -1.21
CA TYR A 26 -9.94 0.53 -1.27
C TYR A 26 -10.95 -0.05 -0.26
N GLY A 27 -10.71 -1.25 0.28
CA GLY A 27 -11.56 -1.92 1.28
C GLY A 27 -12.97 -2.21 0.80
N ASP A 28 -13.97 -1.75 1.57
CA ASP A 28 -15.38 -1.78 1.22
C ASP A 28 -15.77 -0.43 0.58
N PRO A 29 -15.56 -0.24 -0.75
CA PRO A 29 -15.68 1.05 -1.40
C PRO A 29 -17.11 1.59 -1.38
N GLN A 30 -17.24 2.89 -1.14
CA GLN A 30 -18.52 3.60 -1.19
C GLN A 30 -18.78 4.27 -2.56
N VAL A 31 -17.88 4.06 -3.52
CA VAL A 31 -17.89 4.67 -4.85
C VAL A 31 -17.68 3.60 -5.93
N HIS A 32 -18.31 3.78 -7.09
CA HIS A 32 -18.14 2.91 -8.26
C HIS A 32 -18.07 3.72 -9.57
N PRO A 33 -17.04 3.51 -10.43
CA PRO A 33 -15.86 2.65 -10.21
C PRO A 33 -14.96 3.17 -9.07
N GLN A 34 -13.85 2.48 -8.75
CA GLN A 34 -12.89 2.92 -7.73
C GLN A 34 -11.74 3.69 -8.38
N PRO A 35 -11.80 5.04 -8.44
CA PRO A 35 -10.69 5.85 -8.93
C PRO A 35 -9.53 5.87 -7.93
N GLU A 36 -8.33 6.17 -8.41
CA GLU A 36 -7.10 6.20 -7.61
C GLU A 36 -7.05 7.34 -6.58
N ASP A 37 -7.91 8.35 -6.71
CA ASP A 37 -8.07 9.42 -5.72
C ASP A 37 -8.95 9.00 -4.53
N TYR A 38 -9.62 7.85 -4.62
CA TYR A 38 -10.42 7.32 -3.51
C TYR A 38 -9.52 6.76 -2.40
N TRP A 39 -9.71 7.26 -1.18
CA TRP A 39 -8.86 6.91 -0.03
C TRP A 39 -9.07 5.50 0.53
N GLY A 40 -10.15 4.82 0.14
CA GLY A 40 -10.52 3.53 0.69
C GLY A 40 -11.30 3.62 2.01
N ASN A 41 -12.09 2.59 2.26
CA ASN A 41 -12.84 2.39 3.50
C ASN A 41 -12.49 1.00 4.04
N VAL A 42 -11.45 0.95 4.87
CA VAL A 42 -10.83 -0.30 5.35
C VAL A 42 -11.00 -0.40 6.87
N ASN A 43 -11.26 -1.61 7.37
CA ASN A 43 -11.28 -1.90 8.80
C ASN A 43 -9.87 -2.30 9.29
N PRO A 44 -9.17 -1.47 10.08
CA PRO A 44 -7.77 -1.69 10.44
C PRO A 44 -7.56 -2.87 11.41
N VAL A 45 -8.61 -3.33 12.08
CA VAL A 45 -8.55 -4.41 13.08
C VAL A 45 -9.42 -5.62 12.70
N GLY A 46 -9.94 -5.64 11.47
CA GLY A 46 -10.71 -6.76 10.94
C GLY A 46 -9.84 -7.98 10.62
N PRO A 47 -10.45 -9.15 10.31
CA PRO A 47 -9.71 -10.38 9.97
C PRO A 47 -8.73 -10.23 8.79
N ARG A 48 -9.01 -9.31 7.87
CA ARG A 48 -8.14 -8.97 6.72
C ARG A 48 -7.20 -7.81 6.96
N GLY A 49 -7.31 -7.11 8.09
CA GLY A 49 -6.56 -5.88 8.40
C GLY A 49 -5.04 -6.07 8.31
N VAL A 50 -4.53 -7.27 8.62
CA VAL A 50 -3.10 -7.60 8.46
C VAL A 50 -2.62 -7.40 7.02
N TYR A 51 -3.42 -7.76 6.03
CA TYR A 51 -3.05 -7.62 4.62
C TYR A 51 -3.37 -6.21 4.09
N ASP A 52 -4.58 -5.74 4.34
CA ASP A 52 -5.10 -4.49 3.77
C ASP A 52 -4.31 -3.28 4.28
N GLU A 53 -4.09 -3.18 5.59
CA GLU A 53 -3.29 -2.11 6.19
C GLU A 53 -1.80 -2.24 5.88
N ALA A 54 -1.28 -3.47 5.74
CA ALA A 54 0.11 -3.65 5.33
C ALA A 54 0.36 -3.12 3.92
N LYS A 55 -0.61 -3.24 3.01
CA LYS A 55 -0.54 -2.69 1.65
C LYS A 55 -0.67 -1.17 1.64
N ARG A 56 -1.62 -0.60 2.40
CA ARG A 56 -1.74 0.86 2.60
C ARG A 56 -0.45 1.47 3.18
N PHE A 57 0.12 0.83 4.20
CA PHE A 57 1.38 1.26 4.80
C PHE A 57 2.56 1.14 3.82
N ALA A 58 2.61 0.11 2.98
CA ALA A 58 3.65 -0.05 1.97
C ALA A 58 3.61 1.06 0.91
N GLU A 59 2.42 1.50 0.49
CA GLU A 59 2.24 2.64 -0.42
C GLU A 59 2.74 3.94 0.22
N ALA A 60 2.27 4.25 1.43
CA ALA A 60 2.69 5.44 2.17
C ALA A 60 4.21 5.49 2.35
N MET A 61 4.82 4.34 2.69
CA MET A 61 6.26 4.23 2.80
C MET A 61 6.94 4.49 1.47
N THR A 62 6.50 3.85 0.38
CA THR A 62 7.10 4.01 -0.96
C THR A 62 7.04 5.46 -1.44
N MET A 63 5.95 6.17 -1.15
CA MET A 63 5.78 7.57 -1.52
C MET A 63 6.65 8.55 -0.71
N ALA A 64 7.01 8.19 0.54
CA ALA A 64 7.72 9.08 1.47
C ALA A 64 9.22 8.77 1.65
N TYR A 65 9.76 7.70 1.05
CA TYR A 65 11.11 7.15 1.30
C TYR A 65 12.26 7.82 0.54
#